data_AF-A0A7Y5SPE0-F1
#
_entry.id   AF-A0A7Y5SPE0-F1
#
_cell.length_a   1.000
_cell.length_b   1.000
_cell.length_c   1.000
_cell.angle_alpha   90.00
_cell.angle_beta   90.00
_cell.angle_gamma   90.00
#
_symmetry.space_group_name_H-M   'P 1'
#
loop_
_entity.id
_entity.type
_entity.pdbx_description
1 polymer ?
#
loop_
_entity_poly.entity_id
_entity_poly.type
_entity_poly.pdbx_seq_one_letter_code
_entity_poly.pdbx_strand_id
1 'polypeptide(L)'
;RRAGRAATVECLRGYAAPLATELLLEAGLKAVRAIRPFVTAGSDRLRELWKDLNRLSEEFAVATETDNPPSAPAGRRSPSDSFLAPLAEVYADCRQELVEQLDRQVQTAFFGAKRPLRQFFTEGAEVRADLVAAMRGLARKAILRCGSNATISGLREALAGNNLQGLAVALECSSEAAAPKLPGSCRGGRRLLLAVPEGLDPARLGAEVRTVSGEVPTAIAGSWQETMLCHEVEQLALEDIAPRFLRSRSDCEEIASRLHTRIDVNW
;
A
#
# COMPACT_ATOMS: atom_id res chain seq x y z
N ARG A 1 -49.51 -1.85 72.42
CA ARG A 1 -48.13 -2.13 71.94
C ARG A 1 -48.03 -2.47 70.45
N ARG A 2 -48.94 -3.24 69.83
CA ARG A 2 -48.91 -3.50 68.37
C ARG A 2 -49.20 -2.26 67.50
N ALA A 3 -50.17 -1.42 67.88
CA ALA A 3 -50.50 -0.19 67.14
C ALA A 3 -49.32 0.82 67.06
N GLY A 4 -48.55 0.97 68.14
CA GLY A 4 -47.37 1.85 68.15
C GLY A 4 -46.20 1.35 67.27
N ARG A 5 -46.12 0.04 66.99
CA ARG A 5 -45.12 -0.53 66.06
C ARG A 5 -45.50 -0.29 64.60
N ALA A 6 -46.79 -0.28 64.26
CA ALA A 6 -47.23 0.01 62.90
C ALA A 6 -46.95 1.47 62.51
N ALA A 7 -47.27 2.42 63.41
CA ALA A 7 -47.03 3.84 63.18
C ALA A 7 -45.54 4.19 63.05
N THR A 8 -44.66 3.54 63.81
CA THR A 8 -43.20 3.74 63.69
C THR A 8 -42.63 3.17 62.40
N VAL A 9 -43.14 2.03 61.93
CA VAL A 9 -42.74 1.45 60.63
C VAL A 9 -43.20 2.33 59.47
N GLU A 10 -44.42 2.85 59.48
CA GLU A 10 -44.90 3.78 58.44
C GLU A 10 -44.10 5.09 58.44
N CYS A 11 -43.79 5.65 59.60
CA CYS A 11 -43.00 6.87 59.70
C CYS A 11 -41.56 6.67 59.21
N LEU A 12 -40.93 5.53 59.55
CA LEU A 12 -39.61 5.16 59.03
C LEU A 12 -39.64 4.92 57.52
N ARG A 13 -40.70 4.32 56.97
CA ARG A 13 -40.86 4.11 55.52
C ARG A 13 -41.03 5.43 54.77
N GLY A 14 -41.82 6.35 55.33
CA GLY A 14 -42.03 7.70 54.81
C GLY A 14 -40.75 8.55 54.81
N TYR A 15 -39.83 8.32 55.76
CA TYR A 15 -38.55 9.01 55.84
C TYR A 15 -37.43 8.34 55.01
N ALA A 16 -37.40 7.01 54.95
CA ALA A 16 -36.37 6.26 54.23
C ALA A 16 -36.48 6.37 52.71
N ALA A 17 -37.70 6.44 52.16
CA ALA A 17 -37.92 6.57 50.71
C ALA A 17 -37.34 7.86 50.10
N PRO A 18 -37.61 9.07 50.64
CA PRO A 18 -37.02 10.31 50.10
C PRO A 18 -35.51 10.36 50.31
N LEU A 19 -34.99 9.89 51.46
CA LEU A 19 -33.54 9.84 51.71
C LEU A 19 -32.81 8.90 50.74
N ALA A 20 -33.37 7.72 50.47
CA ALA A 20 -32.80 6.80 49.48
C ALA A 20 -32.83 7.40 48.06
N THR A 21 -33.90 8.12 47.72
CA THR A 21 -34.02 8.81 46.43
C THR A 21 -32.98 9.93 46.30
N GLU A 22 -32.76 10.71 47.35
CA GLU A 22 -31.75 11.77 47.39
C GLU A 22 -30.33 11.21 47.25
N LEU A 23 -30.00 10.14 47.98
CA LEU A 23 -28.70 9.46 47.87
C LEU A 23 -28.48 8.85 46.48
N LEU A 24 -29.51 8.26 45.86
CA LEU A 24 -29.43 7.74 44.49
C LEU A 24 -29.24 8.85 43.46
N LEU A 25 -29.93 9.98 43.63
CA LEU A 25 -29.75 11.17 42.78
C LEU A 25 -28.34 11.74 42.93
N GLU A 26 -27.83 11.86 44.16
CA GLU A 26 -26.47 12.35 44.42
C GLU A 26 -25.41 11.41 43.82
N ALA A 27 -25.57 10.09 44.01
CA ALA A 27 -24.69 9.08 43.42
C ALA A 27 -24.75 9.12 41.89
N GLY A 28 -25.95 9.24 41.31
CA GLY A 28 -26.14 9.40 39.87
C GLY A 28 -25.47 10.67 39.32
N LEU A 29 -25.63 11.81 40.01
CA LEU A 29 -24.97 13.07 39.64
C LEU A 29 -23.44 12.97 39.74
N LYS A 30 -22.90 12.32 40.78
CA LYS A 30 -21.46 12.06 40.92
C LYS A 30 -20.95 11.19 39.78
N ALA A 31 -21.67 10.13 39.42
CA ALA A 31 -21.32 9.27 38.29
C ALA A 31 -21.33 10.04 36.96
N VAL A 32 -22.38 10.82 36.67
CA VAL A 32 -22.47 11.64 35.46
C VAL A 32 -21.35 12.68 35.41
N ARG A 33 -21.06 13.36 36.53
CA ARG A 33 -19.94 14.32 36.61
C ARG A 33 -18.59 13.65 36.39
N ALA A 34 -18.41 12.42 36.87
CA ALA A 34 -17.20 11.64 36.63
C ALA A 34 -17.07 11.19 35.17
N ILE A 35 -18.18 10.82 34.51
CA ILE A 35 -18.20 10.35 33.12
C ILE A 35 -18.02 11.50 32.12
N ARG A 36 -18.61 12.67 32.39
CA ARG A 36 -18.59 13.85 31.51
C ARG A 36 -17.19 14.20 30.95
N PRO A 37 -16.11 14.34 31.74
CA PRO A 37 -14.80 14.66 31.19
C PRO A 37 -14.25 13.58 30.25
N PHE A 38 -14.54 12.29 30.49
CA PHE A 38 -14.14 11.22 29.58
C PHE A 38 -14.90 11.29 28.25
N VAL A 39 -16.20 11.61 28.28
CA VAL A 39 -17.00 11.81 27.07
C VAL A 39 -16.51 13.02 26.28
N THR A 40 -16.25 14.14 26.96
CA THR A 40 -15.70 15.35 26.31
C THR A 40 -14.32 15.09 25.71
N ALA A 41 -13.39 14.49 26.46
CA ALA A 41 -12.06 14.14 25.96
C ALA A 41 -12.12 13.13 24.80
N GLY A 42 -13.03 12.15 24.85
CA GLY A 42 -13.27 11.22 23.76
C GLY A 42 -13.79 11.93 22.50
N SER A 43 -14.75 12.85 22.66
CA SER A 43 -15.29 13.66 21.57
C SER A 43 -14.22 14.54 20.92
N ASP A 44 -13.36 15.18 21.72
CA ASP A 44 -12.27 16.02 21.20
C ASP A 44 -11.24 15.18 20.43
N ARG A 45 -10.90 13.99 20.93
CA ARG A 45 -10.01 13.05 20.22
C ARG A 45 -10.59 12.52 18.91
N LEU A 46 -11.89 12.26 18.86
CA LEU A 46 -12.57 11.87 17.62
C LEU A 46 -12.58 13.03 16.61
N ARG A 47 -12.75 14.28 17.08
CA ARG A 47 -12.67 15.46 16.23
C ARG A 47 -11.26 15.68 15.66
N GLU A 48 -10.22 15.44 16.46
CA GLU A 48 -8.83 15.46 15.98
C GLU A 48 -8.58 14.38 14.94
N LEU A 49 -8.98 13.14 15.21
CA LEU A 49 -8.85 12.05 14.24
C LEU A 49 -9.57 12.36 12.93
N TRP A 50 -10.78 12.94 13.01
CA TRP A 50 -11.52 13.34 11.82
C TRP A 50 -10.77 14.40 11.01
N LYS A 51 -10.11 15.36 11.66
CA LYS A 51 -9.25 16.34 10.96
C LYS A 51 -8.05 15.66 10.29
N ASP A 52 -7.41 14.71 10.97
CA ASP A 52 -6.28 13.95 10.41
C ASP A 52 -6.73 13.12 9.19
N LEU A 53 -7.91 12.50 9.26
CA LEU A 53 -8.52 11.76 8.15
C LEU A 53 -8.88 12.67 6.97
N ASN A 54 -9.42 13.87 7.24
CA ASN A 54 -9.70 14.83 6.17
C ASN A 54 -8.41 15.32 5.53
N ARG A 55 -7.38 15.64 6.32
CA ARG A 55 -6.07 16.02 5.78
C ARG A 55 -5.48 14.93 4.90
N LEU A 56 -5.60 13.66 5.32
CA LEU A 56 -5.22 12.53 4.47
C LEU A 56 -6.04 12.48 3.19
N SER A 57 -7.35 12.67 3.29
CA SER A 57 -8.22 12.68 2.10
C SER A 57 -7.85 13.82 1.14
N GLU A 58 -7.44 14.98 1.65
CA GLU A 58 -6.95 16.12 0.86
C GLU A 58 -5.60 15.81 0.22
N GLU A 59 -4.68 15.15 0.93
CA GLU A 59 -3.40 14.68 0.36
C GLU A 59 -3.61 13.62 -0.74
N PHE A 60 -4.66 12.79 -0.63
CA PHE A 60 -5.03 11.79 -1.63
C PHE A 60 -5.91 12.35 -2.75
N ALA A 61 -6.61 13.45 -2.52
CA ALA A 61 -7.22 14.25 -3.55
C ALA A 61 -6.09 14.95 -4.31
N VAL A 62 -5.36 14.18 -5.13
CA VAL A 62 -4.51 14.71 -6.19
C VAL A 62 -5.32 15.80 -6.86
N ALA A 63 -4.83 17.03 -6.77
CA ALA A 63 -5.51 18.19 -7.32
C ALA A 63 -5.95 17.82 -8.73
N THR A 64 -7.26 17.66 -8.93
CA THR A 64 -7.87 17.61 -10.26
C THR A 64 -7.80 19.01 -10.87
N GLU A 65 -6.65 19.67 -10.76
CA GLU A 65 -6.26 20.90 -11.41
C GLU A 65 -5.93 20.59 -12.88
N THR A 66 -6.91 20.05 -13.60
CA THR A 66 -6.99 20.11 -15.07
C THR A 66 -8.45 19.95 -15.49
N ASP A 67 -9.35 20.72 -14.89
CA ASP A 67 -10.66 21.02 -15.51
C ASP A 67 -10.53 22.00 -16.69
N ASN A 68 -9.31 22.40 -17.03
CA ASN A 68 -8.93 22.77 -18.38
C ASN A 68 -7.95 21.72 -18.88
N PRO A 69 -8.36 20.74 -19.71
CA PRO A 69 -7.38 20.03 -20.52
C PRO A 69 -6.67 21.11 -21.33
N PRO A 70 -5.35 21.32 -21.19
CA PRO A 70 -4.64 21.99 -22.27
C PRO A 70 -4.99 21.16 -23.50
N SER A 71 -5.52 21.80 -24.53
CA SER A 71 -5.68 21.21 -25.86
C SER A 71 -4.28 20.80 -26.33
N ALA A 72 -3.79 19.68 -25.82
CA ALA A 72 -2.59 19.05 -26.26
C ALA A 72 -2.86 18.72 -27.72
N PRO A 73 -1.95 19.07 -28.64
CA PRO A 73 -2.11 18.72 -30.03
C PRO A 73 -2.37 17.21 -30.10
N ALA A 74 -3.20 16.77 -31.04
CA ALA A 74 -3.54 15.37 -31.31
C ALA A 74 -2.32 14.52 -31.78
N GLY A 75 -1.16 14.72 -31.16
CA GLY A 75 0.06 13.99 -31.34
C GLY A 75 -0.06 12.65 -30.65
N ARG A 76 -0.36 11.62 -31.46
CA ARG A 76 0.02 10.22 -31.27
C ARG A 76 -0.07 9.73 -29.82
N ARG A 77 -1.28 9.34 -29.39
CA ARG A 77 -1.41 8.33 -28.33
C ARG A 77 -0.53 7.15 -28.73
N SER A 78 0.43 6.79 -27.90
CA SER A 78 1.30 5.66 -28.21
C SER A 78 0.45 4.40 -28.20
N PRO A 79 0.57 3.47 -29.17
CA PRO A 79 -0.15 2.20 -29.14
C PRO A 79 0.07 1.41 -27.85
N SER A 80 1.18 1.67 -27.13
CA SER A 80 1.48 1.16 -25.79
C SER A 80 0.41 1.50 -24.73
N ASP A 81 -0.29 2.63 -24.87
CA ASP A 81 -1.33 3.08 -23.93
C ASP A 81 -2.65 2.30 -24.08
N SER A 82 -2.78 1.48 -25.14
CA SER A 82 -4.00 0.71 -25.40
C SER A 82 -4.03 -0.66 -24.73
N PHE A 83 -2.85 -1.21 -24.40
CA PHE A 83 -2.74 -2.57 -23.88
C PHE A 83 -3.02 -2.66 -22.39
N LEU A 84 -2.59 -1.65 -21.65
CA LEU A 84 -3.12 -1.40 -20.32
C LEU A 84 -4.34 -0.52 -20.56
N ALA A 85 -5.55 -1.11 -20.52
CA ALA A 85 -6.77 -0.31 -20.31
C ALA A 85 -6.41 0.75 -19.26
N PRO A 86 -6.69 2.05 -19.51
CA PRO A 86 -6.16 3.12 -18.69
C PRO A 86 -6.38 2.70 -17.25
N LEU A 87 -5.31 2.48 -16.47
CA LEU A 87 -5.45 1.86 -15.14
C LEU A 87 -6.49 2.61 -14.30
N ALA A 88 -6.71 3.89 -14.60
CA ALA A 88 -7.83 4.70 -14.13
C ALA A 88 -9.23 4.06 -14.31
N GLU A 89 -9.58 3.50 -15.46
CA GLU A 89 -10.86 2.81 -15.72
C GLU A 89 -10.96 1.54 -14.85
N VAL A 90 -9.91 0.72 -14.84
CA VAL A 90 -9.83 -0.46 -13.98
C VAL A 90 -9.99 -0.09 -12.49
N TYR A 91 -9.32 0.97 -12.05
CA TYR A 91 -9.45 1.45 -10.67
C TYR A 91 -10.83 2.06 -10.40
N ALA A 92 -11.47 2.67 -11.38
CA ALA A 92 -12.83 3.18 -11.24
C ALA A 92 -13.82 2.02 -11.05
N ASP A 93 -13.68 0.96 -11.84
CA ASP A 93 -14.53 -0.24 -11.76
C ASP A 93 -14.28 -1.02 -10.46
N CYS A 94 -13.03 -1.13 -10.01
CA CYS A 94 -12.66 -1.84 -8.79
C CYS A 94 -12.70 -0.97 -7.52
N ARG A 95 -13.12 0.30 -7.60
CA ARG A 95 -13.01 1.26 -6.49
C ARG A 95 -13.70 0.77 -5.22
N GLN A 96 -14.93 0.26 -5.34
CA GLN A 96 -15.70 -0.19 -4.20
C GLN A 96 -15.04 -1.41 -3.53
N GLU A 97 -14.60 -2.38 -4.32
CA GLU A 97 -13.91 -3.57 -3.82
C GLU A 97 -12.60 -3.21 -3.11
N LEU A 98 -11.82 -2.26 -3.67
CA LEU A 98 -10.60 -1.75 -3.05
C LEU A 98 -10.86 -1.12 -1.68
N VAL A 99 -11.92 -0.33 -1.55
CA VAL A 99 -12.32 0.28 -0.28
C VAL A 99 -12.72 -0.79 0.73
N GLU A 100 -13.55 -1.76 0.34
CA GLU A 100 -13.97 -2.86 1.21
C GLU A 100 -12.80 -3.77 1.61
N GLN A 101 -11.82 -3.97 0.73
CA GLN A 101 -10.61 -4.73 1.02
C GLN A 101 -9.71 -3.96 1.99
N LEU A 102 -9.51 -2.66 1.78
CA LEU A 102 -8.74 -1.81 2.67
C LEU A 102 -9.36 -1.79 4.06
N ASP A 103 -10.68 -1.62 4.16
CA ASP A 103 -11.38 -1.54 5.43
C ASP A 103 -11.25 -2.85 6.23
N ARG A 104 -11.43 -4.01 5.57
CA ARG A 104 -11.16 -5.32 6.16
C ARG A 104 -9.70 -5.48 6.61
N GLN A 105 -8.73 -5.00 5.82
CA GLN A 105 -7.32 -5.10 6.19
C GLN A 105 -6.97 -4.20 7.36
N VAL A 106 -7.50 -2.98 7.43
CA VAL A 106 -7.32 -2.06 8.55
C VAL A 106 -7.97 -2.64 9.81
N GLN A 107 -9.18 -3.19 9.70
CA GLN A 107 -9.85 -3.87 10.80
C GLN A 107 -9.02 -5.03 11.34
N THR A 108 -8.51 -5.90 10.47
CA THR A 108 -7.74 -7.08 10.89
C THR A 108 -6.35 -6.71 11.43
N ALA A 109 -5.64 -5.81 10.75
CA ALA A 109 -4.25 -5.47 11.07
C ALA A 109 -4.13 -4.52 12.26
N PHE A 110 -5.06 -3.57 12.40
CA PHE A 110 -4.98 -2.51 13.39
C PHE A 110 -5.93 -2.72 14.57
N PHE A 111 -7.19 -3.08 14.29
CA PHE A 111 -8.22 -3.28 15.32
C PHE A 111 -8.36 -4.74 15.78
N GLY A 112 -7.50 -5.63 15.28
CA GLY A 112 -7.39 -7.01 15.76
C GLY A 112 -6.97 -7.09 17.23
N ALA A 113 -6.83 -8.32 17.75
CA ALA A 113 -6.70 -8.66 19.17
C ALA A 113 -5.61 -7.93 19.99
N LYS A 114 -4.71 -7.18 19.34
CA LYS A 114 -3.54 -6.54 19.99
C LYS A 114 -3.76 -5.08 20.41
N ARG A 115 -4.77 -4.37 19.91
CA ARG A 115 -4.98 -2.94 20.22
C ARG A 115 -6.46 -2.63 20.41
N PRO A 116 -7.02 -2.73 21.64
CA PRO A 116 -8.39 -2.31 21.89
C PRO A 116 -8.55 -0.81 21.63
N LEU A 117 -9.74 -0.41 21.17
CA LEU A 117 -10.11 0.99 20.89
C LEU A 117 -9.83 1.93 22.08
N ARG A 118 -9.82 1.39 23.31
CA ARG A 118 -9.44 2.12 24.52
C ARG A 118 -7.99 2.62 24.50
N GLN A 119 -7.04 1.82 24.03
CA GLN A 119 -5.62 2.21 23.93
C GLN A 119 -5.42 3.36 22.95
N PHE A 120 -6.17 3.34 21.84
CA PHE A 120 -6.17 4.40 20.86
C PHE A 120 -6.52 5.76 21.47
N PHE A 121 -7.51 5.80 22.37
CA PHE A 121 -7.83 7.04 23.06
C PHE A 121 -6.74 7.43 24.06
N THR A 122 -6.15 6.50 24.82
CA THR A 122 -5.21 6.85 25.89
C THR A 122 -3.82 7.26 25.40
N GLU A 123 -3.31 6.64 24.34
CA GLU A 123 -1.93 6.82 23.85
C GLU A 123 -1.81 7.91 22.78
N GLY A 124 -2.96 8.48 22.36
CA GLY A 124 -3.07 9.83 21.83
C GLY A 124 -2.46 10.05 20.45
N ALA A 125 -1.16 10.36 20.37
CA ALA A 125 -0.51 10.86 19.16
C ALA A 125 0.25 9.79 18.37
N GLU A 126 1.05 8.96 19.04
CA GLU A 126 1.88 7.94 18.38
C GLU A 126 1.03 6.88 17.70
N VAL A 127 -0.01 6.38 18.39
CA VAL A 127 -0.93 5.38 17.84
C VAL A 127 -1.72 5.93 16.64
N ARG A 128 -1.99 7.23 16.59
CA ARG A 128 -2.60 7.87 15.41
C ARG A 128 -1.64 7.89 14.24
N ALA A 129 -0.38 8.31 14.45
CA ALA A 129 0.64 8.30 13.42
C ALA A 129 0.86 6.88 12.85
N ASP A 130 0.89 5.87 13.73
CA ASP A 130 0.94 4.46 13.36
C ASP A 130 -0.27 4.03 12.49
N LEU A 131 -1.49 4.41 12.88
CA LEU A 131 -2.71 4.09 12.12
C LEU A 131 -2.63 4.68 10.72
N VAL A 132 -2.25 5.96 10.60
CA VAL A 132 -2.12 6.64 9.32
C VAL A 132 -1.07 5.95 8.44
N ALA A 133 0.10 5.64 9.00
CA ALA A 133 1.15 4.92 8.28
C ALA A 133 0.68 3.53 7.82
N ALA A 134 -0.05 2.80 8.68
CA ALA A 134 -0.62 1.50 8.36
C ALA A 134 -1.69 1.60 7.26
N MET A 135 -2.63 2.54 7.35
CA MET A 135 -3.65 2.78 6.32
C MET A 135 -3.01 3.10 4.98
N ARG A 136 -2.00 3.99 4.93
CA ARG A 136 -1.26 4.30 3.69
C ARG A 136 -0.56 3.06 3.12
N GLY A 137 0.12 2.29 3.97
CA GLY A 137 0.80 1.06 3.57
C GLY A 137 -0.15 0.01 3.00
N LEU A 138 -1.31 -0.17 3.64
CA LEU A 138 -2.35 -1.10 3.20
C LEU A 138 -3.04 -0.63 1.91
N ALA A 139 -3.38 0.66 1.81
CA ALA A 139 -3.96 1.24 0.61
C ALA A 139 -3.03 1.06 -0.60
N ARG A 140 -1.73 1.34 -0.43
CA ARG A 140 -0.72 1.10 -1.47
C ARG A 140 -0.68 -0.37 -1.89
N LYS A 141 -0.70 -1.30 -0.93
CA LYS A 141 -0.74 -2.74 -1.23
C LYS A 141 -1.99 -3.15 -1.98
N ALA A 142 -3.16 -2.64 -1.60
CA ALA A 142 -4.42 -2.93 -2.28
C ALA A 142 -4.43 -2.42 -3.73
N ILE A 143 -3.97 -1.18 -3.94
CA ILE A 143 -3.86 -0.59 -5.29
C ILE A 143 -2.88 -1.38 -6.15
N LEU A 144 -1.67 -1.66 -5.64
CA LEU A 144 -0.66 -2.45 -6.37
C LEU A 144 -1.21 -3.82 -6.73
N ARG A 145 -1.88 -4.50 -5.79
CA ARG A 145 -2.49 -5.81 -6.05
C ARG A 145 -3.59 -5.73 -7.11
N CYS A 146 -4.42 -4.70 -7.11
CA CYS A 146 -5.44 -4.50 -8.13
C CYS A 146 -4.82 -4.26 -9.50
N GLY A 147 -3.80 -3.40 -9.59
CA GLY A 147 -3.05 -3.18 -10.83
C GLY A 147 -2.42 -4.47 -11.36
N SER A 148 -1.72 -5.20 -10.49
CA SER A 148 -1.15 -6.52 -10.79
C SER A 148 -2.17 -7.52 -11.32
N ASN A 149 -3.32 -7.65 -10.63
CA ASN A 149 -4.40 -8.55 -11.06
C ASN A 149 -4.97 -8.15 -12.42
N ALA A 150 -5.17 -6.86 -12.66
CA ALA A 150 -5.68 -6.35 -13.92
C ALA A 150 -4.69 -6.58 -15.06
N THR A 151 -3.40 -6.35 -14.84
CA THR A 151 -2.34 -6.66 -15.81
C THR A 151 -2.31 -8.16 -16.13
N ILE A 152 -2.41 -9.04 -15.13
CA ILE A 152 -2.46 -10.49 -15.35
C ILE A 152 -3.69 -10.90 -16.15
N SER A 153 -4.87 -10.35 -15.82
CA SER A 153 -6.10 -10.63 -16.55
C SER A 153 -6.01 -10.13 -17.99
N GLY A 154 -5.51 -8.92 -18.23
CA GLY A 154 -5.27 -8.38 -19.57
C GLY A 154 -4.27 -9.21 -20.37
N LEU A 155 -3.17 -9.66 -19.76
CA LEU A 155 -2.23 -10.58 -20.39
C LEU A 155 -2.90 -11.92 -20.74
N ARG A 156 -3.72 -12.48 -19.83
CA ARG A 156 -4.44 -13.72 -20.07
C ARG A 156 -5.41 -13.59 -21.25
N GLU A 157 -6.15 -12.50 -21.30
CA GLU A 157 -7.09 -12.21 -22.39
C GLU A 157 -6.37 -11.97 -23.72
N ALA A 158 -5.26 -11.22 -23.72
CA ALA A 158 -4.45 -10.96 -24.91
C ALA A 158 -3.74 -12.22 -25.43
N LEU A 159 -3.37 -13.14 -24.54
CA LEU A 159 -2.94 -14.47 -24.95
C LEU A 159 -4.14 -15.26 -25.48
N ALA A 160 -5.30 -15.25 -24.82
CA ALA A 160 -6.46 -16.05 -25.23
C ALA A 160 -7.11 -15.59 -26.56
N GLY A 161 -7.14 -14.29 -26.84
CA GLY A 161 -7.80 -13.68 -27.99
C GLY A 161 -6.84 -12.81 -28.79
N ASN A 162 -7.09 -12.68 -30.10
CA ASN A 162 -6.20 -12.14 -31.14
C ASN A 162 -5.65 -10.68 -30.97
N ASN A 163 -5.64 -10.07 -29.78
CA ASN A 163 -4.97 -8.78 -29.56
C ASN A 163 -3.44 -8.95 -29.36
N LEU A 164 -2.80 -9.74 -30.22
CA LEU A 164 -1.36 -9.97 -30.20
C LEU A 164 -0.58 -8.69 -30.53
N GLN A 165 -1.17 -7.77 -31.30
CA GLN A 165 -0.51 -6.53 -31.67
C GLN A 165 -0.28 -5.60 -30.47
N GLY A 166 -1.29 -5.42 -29.60
CA GLY A 166 -1.13 -4.60 -28.39
C GLY A 166 -0.14 -5.23 -27.41
N LEU A 167 -0.18 -6.57 -27.29
CA LEU A 167 0.77 -7.31 -26.46
C LEU A 167 2.20 -7.15 -26.98
N ALA A 168 2.40 -7.28 -28.29
CA ALA A 168 3.72 -7.17 -28.90
C ALA A 168 4.36 -5.80 -28.62
N VAL A 169 3.60 -4.72 -28.78
CA VAL A 169 4.08 -3.35 -28.49
C VAL A 169 4.43 -3.20 -27.00
N ALA A 170 3.59 -3.72 -26.10
CA ALA A 170 3.86 -3.65 -24.65
C ALA A 170 5.11 -4.45 -24.26
N LEU A 171 5.31 -5.64 -24.85
CA LEU A 171 6.49 -6.47 -24.64
C LEU A 171 7.75 -5.83 -25.24
N GLU A 172 7.65 -5.16 -26.38
CA GLU A 172 8.76 -4.43 -27.00
C GLU A 172 9.23 -3.30 -26.09
N CYS A 173 8.31 -2.44 -25.65
CA CYS A 173 8.61 -1.36 -24.70
C CYS A 173 9.20 -1.92 -23.39
N SER A 174 8.66 -3.03 -22.89
CA SER A 174 9.15 -3.67 -21.65
C SER A 174 10.56 -4.27 -21.84
N SER A 175 10.83 -4.85 -23.01
CA SER A 175 12.14 -5.41 -23.36
C SER A 175 13.20 -4.32 -23.49
N GLU A 176 12.86 -3.22 -24.16
CA GLU A 176 13.72 -2.04 -24.25
C GLU A 176 14.00 -1.42 -22.88
N ALA A 177 12.97 -1.28 -22.05
CA ALA A 177 13.12 -0.75 -20.69
C ALA A 177 13.96 -1.67 -19.79
N ALA A 178 13.84 -2.99 -19.97
CA ALA A 178 14.62 -4.00 -19.26
C ALA A 178 16.05 -4.15 -19.81
N ALA A 179 16.37 -3.55 -20.97
CA ALA A 179 17.69 -3.68 -21.57
C ALA A 179 18.76 -3.06 -20.65
N PRO A 180 19.84 -3.80 -20.34
CA PRO A 180 20.86 -3.30 -19.45
C PRO A 180 21.60 -2.16 -20.16
N LYS A 181 21.68 -0.99 -19.50
CA LYS A 181 22.40 0.18 -20.04
C LYS A 181 23.91 0.01 -19.89
N LEU A 182 24.48 -1.12 -20.30
CA LEU A 182 25.92 -1.40 -20.19
C LEU A 182 26.69 -0.76 -21.35
N PRO A 183 27.97 -0.39 -21.13
CA PRO A 183 28.80 0.05 -22.24
C PRO A 183 29.01 -1.12 -23.22
N GLY A 184 29.03 -0.84 -24.52
CA GLY A 184 29.15 -1.86 -25.57
C GLY A 184 30.45 -2.68 -25.51
N SER A 185 31.40 -2.33 -24.65
CA SER A 185 32.64 -3.04 -24.40
C SER A 185 32.51 -4.21 -23.40
N CYS A 186 31.42 -4.30 -22.63
CA CYS A 186 31.25 -5.36 -21.65
C CYS A 186 31.09 -6.72 -22.37
N ARG A 187 32.06 -7.62 -22.18
CA ARG A 187 32.09 -8.97 -22.78
C ARG A 187 31.26 -10.02 -22.02
N GLY A 188 30.37 -9.59 -21.13
CA GLY A 188 29.56 -10.49 -20.33
C GLY A 188 28.53 -11.27 -21.16
N GLY A 189 28.14 -12.44 -20.66
CA GLY A 189 26.97 -13.14 -21.17
C GLY A 189 25.70 -12.37 -20.81
N ARG A 190 24.69 -12.40 -21.69
CA ARG A 190 23.37 -11.81 -21.44
C ARG A 190 22.32 -12.88 -21.61
N ARG A 191 21.38 -12.98 -20.68
CA ARG A 191 20.19 -13.83 -20.81
C ARG A 191 18.94 -13.05 -20.44
N LEU A 192 17.88 -13.28 -21.20
CA LEU A 192 16.55 -12.75 -20.91
C LEU A 192 15.83 -13.70 -19.94
N LEU A 193 15.37 -13.15 -18.82
CA LEU A 193 14.55 -13.84 -17.83
C LEU A 193 13.12 -13.32 -17.92
N LEU A 194 12.17 -14.25 -17.82
CA LEU A 194 10.75 -13.95 -17.77
C LEU A 194 10.14 -14.62 -16.52
N ALA A 195 9.81 -13.83 -15.51
CA ALA A 195 9.05 -14.33 -14.36
C ALA A 195 7.56 -14.34 -14.73
N VAL A 196 6.93 -15.51 -14.65
CA VAL A 196 5.54 -15.73 -15.03
C VAL A 196 4.72 -16.07 -13.79
N PRO A 197 3.65 -15.30 -13.49
CA PRO A 197 2.77 -15.59 -12.37
C PRO A 197 1.95 -16.86 -12.62
N GLU A 198 1.45 -17.46 -11.53
CA GLU A 198 0.56 -18.62 -11.61
C GLU A 198 -0.69 -18.33 -12.46
N GLY A 199 -1.09 -19.31 -13.28
CA GLY A 199 -2.28 -19.21 -14.14
C GLY A 199 -2.06 -18.49 -15.48
N LEU A 200 -0.81 -18.16 -15.83
CA LEU A 200 -0.40 -17.87 -17.21
C LEU A 200 0.42 -19.03 -17.76
N ASP A 201 0.35 -19.24 -19.08
CA ASP A 201 1.15 -20.26 -19.77
C ASP A 201 2.55 -19.69 -20.07
N PRO A 202 3.61 -20.17 -19.36
CA PRO A 202 4.97 -19.64 -19.53
C PRO A 202 5.55 -19.94 -20.91
N ALA A 203 5.18 -21.07 -21.53
CA ALA A 203 5.69 -21.44 -22.84
C ALA A 203 5.12 -20.51 -23.92
N ARG A 204 3.82 -20.23 -23.83
CA ARG A 204 3.14 -19.32 -24.76
C ARG A 204 3.64 -17.89 -24.62
N LEU A 205 3.68 -17.35 -23.40
CA LEU A 205 4.18 -15.99 -23.18
C LEU A 205 5.66 -15.87 -23.58
N GLY A 206 6.47 -16.90 -23.31
CA GLY A 206 7.86 -16.96 -23.76
C GLY A 206 8.01 -16.96 -25.28
N ALA A 207 7.10 -17.61 -26.02
CA ALA A 207 7.08 -17.58 -27.48
C ALA A 207 6.76 -16.19 -28.03
N GLU A 208 5.82 -15.46 -27.42
CA GLU A 208 5.51 -14.07 -27.79
C GLU A 208 6.71 -13.15 -27.52
N VAL A 209 7.31 -13.25 -26.33
CA VAL A 209 8.54 -12.50 -25.99
C VAL A 209 9.66 -12.80 -26.98
N ARG A 210 9.86 -14.06 -27.38
CA ARG A 210 10.85 -14.44 -28.40
C ARG A 210 10.54 -13.84 -29.76
N THR A 211 9.27 -13.80 -30.13
CA THR A 211 8.83 -13.23 -31.42
C THR A 211 9.13 -11.74 -31.48
N VAL A 212 8.93 -11.02 -30.37
CA VAL A 212 9.14 -9.57 -30.28
C VAL A 212 10.63 -9.22 -30.11
N SER A 213 11.32 -9.88 -29.17
CA SER A 213 12.70 -9.53 -28.80
C SER A 213 13.76 -10.21 -29.66
N GLY A 214 13.42 -11.32 -30.34
CA GLY A 214 14.38 -12.19 -31.02
C GLY A 214 15.20 -13.10 -30.08
N GLU A 215 15.15 -12.88 -28.77
CA GLU A 215 15.87 -13.66 -27.75
C GLU A 215 14.97 -14.76 -27.16
N VAL A 216 15.55 -15.90 -26.77
CA VAL A 216 14.78 -16.98 -26.09
C VAL A 216 14.78 -16.68 -24.58
N PRO A 217 13.64 -16.29 -23.98
CA PRO A 217 13.60 -16.03 -22.55
C PRO A 217 13.67 -17.34 -21.76
N THR A 218 14.38 -17.31 -20.63
CA THR A 218 14.28 -18.34 -19.60
C THR A 218 13.05 -18.02 -18.75
N ALA A 219 11.97 -18.76 -18.98
CA ALA A 219 10.72 -18.58 -18.25
C ALA A 219 10.79 -19.25 -16.87
N ILE A 220 10.48 -18.50 -15.82
CA ILE A 220 10.43 -18.95 -14.43
C ILE A 220 9.00 -18.79 -13.94
N ALA A 221 8.27 -19.90 -13.83
CA ALA A 221 6.94 -19.89 -13.25
C ALA A 221 7.02 -19.85 -11.71
N GLY A 222 6.13 -19.08 -11.06
CA GLY A 222 6.05 -19.06 -9.60
C GLY A 222 4.89 -18.23 -9.07
N SER A 223 4.77 -18.15 -7.75
CA SER A 223 3.71 -17.42 -7.02
C SER A 223 3.88 -15.90 -7.03
N TRP A 224 4.41 -15.37 -8.14
CA TRP A 224 4.60 -13.94 -8.36
C TRP A 224 3.23 -13.27 -8.56
N GLN A 225 3.11 -12.02 -8.13
CA GLN A 225 1.89 -11.23 -8.36
C GLN A 225 1.96 -10.45 -9.67
N GLU A 226 3.11 -10.43 -10.34
CA GLU A 226 3.32 -9.68 -11.57
C GLU A 226 4.21 -10.46 -12.52
N THR A 227 4.07 -10.15 -13.81
CA THR A 227 4.97 -10.64 -14.86
C THR A 227 6.17 -9.70 -14.91
N MET A 228 7.38 -10.24 -14.79
CA MET A 228 8.61 -9.44 -14.89
C MET A 228 9.46 -9.90 -16.06
N LEU A 229 9.93 -8.94 -16.85
CA LEU A 229 10.91 -9.16 -17.90
C LEU A 229 12.23 -8.50 -17.47
N CYS A 230 13.30 -9.28 -17.40
CA CYS A 230 14.59 -8.80 -16.90
C CYS A 230 15.72 -9.34 -17.75
N HIS A 231 16.77 -8.55 -17.95
CA HIS A 231 18.02 -9.07 -18.49
C HIS A 231 18.98 -9.35 -17.35
N GLU A 232 19.42 -10.58 -17.26
CA GLU A 232 20.55 -10.94 -16.43
C GLU A 232 21.82 -10.85 -17.26
N VAL A 233 22.84 -10.26 -16.66
CA VAL A 233 24.16 -10.14 -17.28
C VAL A 233 25.16 -10.84 -16.39
N GLU A 234 25.84 -11.83 -16.95
CA GLU A 234 26.79 -12.70 -16.27
C GLU A 234 28.20 -12.42 -16.77
N GLN A 235 29.22 -12.86 -16.02
CA GLN A 235 30.63 -12.78 -16.42
C GLN A 235 31.11 -11.36 -16.74
N LEU A 236 30.52 -10.36 -16.09
CA LEU A 236 30.98 -8.98 -16.21
C LEU A 236 32.31 -8.81 -15.48
N ALA A 237 33.30 -8.22 -16.15
CA ALA A 237 34.54 -7.85 -15.51
C ALA A 237 34.26 -6.84 -14.39
N LEU A 238 34.77 -7.10 -13.18
CA LEU A 238 34.53 -6.23 -12.03
C LEU A 238 34.98 -4.79 -12.31
N GLU A 239 36.07 -4.64 -13.07
CA GLU A 239 36.63 -3.35 -13.52
C GLU A 239 35.60 -2.49 -14.28
N ASP A 240 34.69 -3.12 -15.03
CA ASP A 240 33.66 -2.41 -15.81
C ASP A 240 32.47 -1.96 -14.96
N ILE A 241 32.10 -2.72 -13.92
CA ILE A 241 30.91 -2.45 -13.11
C ILE A 241 31.21 -1.69 -11.82
N ALA A 242 32.37 -1.93 -11.21
CA ALA A 242 32.74 -1.31 -9.94
C ALA A 242 32.57 0.22 -9.95
N PRO A 243 32.97 0.96 -11.00
CA PRO A 243 32.74 2.40 -11.06
C PRO A 243 31.27 2.80 -10.99
N ARG A 244 30.34 1.96 -11.47
CA ARG A 244 28.90 2.24 -11.43
C ARG A 244 28.32 2.08 -10.03
N PHE A 245 28.77 1.07 -9.29
CA PHE A 245 28.39 0.88 -7.89
C PHE A 245 28.99 1.95 -6.99
N LEU A 246 30.18 2.44 -7.31
CA LEU A 246 30.80 3.56 -6.57
C LEU A 246 30.07 4.88 -6.86
N ARG A 247 29.65 5.14 -8.10
CA ARG A 247 28.92 6.38 -8.45
C ARG A 247 27.56 6.53 -7.78
N SER A 248 26.87 5.42 -7.46
CA SER A 248 25.63 5.49 -6.71
C SER A 248 25.83 5.77 -5.22
N ARG A 249 27.10 5.76 -4.75
CA ARG A 249 27.50 5.88 -3.35
C ARG A 249 28.71 6.80 -3.23
N SER A 250 28.45 8.11 -3.12
CA SER A 250 29.49 9.13 -3.00
C SER A 250 30.47 8.88 -1.83
N ASP A 251 30.02 8.19 -0.79
CA ASP A 251 30.84 7.76 0.35
C ASP A 251 31.88 6.69 -0.04
N CYS A 252 31.56 5.80 -0.98
CA CYS A 252 32.46 4.75 -1.42
C CYS A 252 33.58 5.27 -2.34
N GLU A 253 33.36 6.34 -3.10
CA GLU A 253 34.41 6.98 -3.91
C GLU A 253 35.50 7.60 -3.01
N GLU A 254 35.10 8.29 -1.93
CA GLU A 254 36.03 8.81 -0.93
C GLU A 254 36.82 7.68 -0.26
N ILE A 255 36.13 6.62 0.18
CA ILE A 255 36.76 5.46 0.81
C ILE A 255 37.73 4.75 -0.15
N ALA A 256 37.34 4.54 -1.41
CA ALA A 256 38.19 3.93 -2.42
C ALA A 256 39.44 4.77 -2.69
N SER A 257 39.31 6.10 -2.79
CA SER A 257 40.46 7.00 -2.95
C SER A 257 41.43 6.94 -1.77
N ARG A 258 40.91 6.81 -0.55
CA ARG A 258 41.72 6.69 0.68
C ARG A 258 42.38 5.33 0.79
N LEU A 259 41.70 4.25 0.42
CA LEU A 259 42.24 2.89 0.40
C LEU A 259 43.32 2.70 -0.68
N HIS A 260 43.19 3.35 -1.84
CA HIS A 260 44.20 3.28 -2.91
C HIS A 260 45.57 3.86 -2.49
N THR A 261 45.63 4.68 -1.45
CA THR A 261 46.90 5.18 -0.89
C THR A 261 47.59 4.22 0.08
N ARG A 262 46.96 3.09 0.45
CA ARG A 262 47.55 2.01 1.25
C ARG A 262 47.84 0.81 0.35
N ILE A 263 48.82 0.96 -0.53
CA ILE A 263 49.36 -0.09 -1.41
C ILE A 263 50.29 -1.02 -0.59
N ASP A 264 49.73 -1.67 0.44
CA ASP A 264 50.40 -2.73 1.22
C ASP A 264 49.42 -3.87 1.54
N VAL A 265 48.28 -3.95 0.85
CA VAL A 265 47.36 -5.09 0.95
C VAL A 265 47.56 -5.95 -0.28
N ASN A 266 48.35 -7.02 -0.12
CA ASN A 266 48.32 -8.15 -1.05
C ASN A 266 46.95 -8.81 -0.93
N TRP A 267 46.14 -8.65 -1.97
CA TRP A 267 44.85 -9.34 -2.14
C TRP A 267 45.06 -10.76 -2.66
#